data_AF-A0A0D8J423-F1
#
_entry.id   AF-A0A0D8J423-F1
#
_cell.length_a   1.000
_cell.length_b   1.000
_cell.length_c   1.000
_cell.angle_alpha   90.00
_cell.angle_beta   90.00
_cell.angle_gamma   90.00
#
_symmetry.space_group_name_H-M   'P 1'
#
loop_
_entity.id
_entity.type
_entity.pdbx_description
1 polymer ?
#
loop_
_entity_poly.entity_id
_entity_poly.type
_entity_poly.pdbx_seq_one_letter_code
_entity_poly.pdbx_strand_id
1 'polypeptide(L)'
;METSILMPVHPQFMDVFETFMNEEQKSKIRANNVRQYIEGIIDLLLKDKVTPHLKPTEPYEGINWKRKLKIIREHYDAGIADKIQFIFKVGGDGSHFSGQVTDDDLRKTIEQASHIVEDIFIKYFLSPEHKFGSENIFTIFSMLPLHNRIYILENLYKQEKNQFIVDRLSLAYLKSGNQEKATRLLEAAFRDKVIDENFKNIQLQKLHTLDENLKKLYEINADYEHDSEYSKAIILDGRLVVGLPTSKDVFETARAVEVFKNWFDEDKDKYPEFINLFLCLMASDNRKYI
;
A
#
# COMPACT_ATOMS: atom_id res chain seq x y z
N MET A 1 -13.87 2.45 -51.40
CA MET A 1 -13.53 1.09 -50.94
C MET A 1 -14.47 0.77 -49.81
N GLU A 2 -15.40 -0.14 -50.02
CA GLU A 2 -16.22 -0.72 -48.95
C GLU A 2 -15.33 -1.66 -48.13
N THR A 3 -15.24 -1.40 -46.82
CA THR A 3 -14.61 -2.31 -45.87
C THR A 3 -15.50 -3.55 -45.74
N SER A 4 -15.15 -4.64 -46.42
CA SER A 4 -15.78 -5.93 -46.16
C SER A 4 -15.32 -6.45 -44.81
N ILE A 5 -16.26 -6.67 -43.90
CA ILE A 5 -16.00 -7.38 -42.65
C ILE A 5 -15.66 -8.83 -43.03
N LEU A 6 -14.39 -9.21 -42.83
CA LEU A 6 -13.79 -10.46 -43.32
C LEU A 6 -14.21 -11.74 -42.57
N MET A 7 -15.14 -11.67 -41.62
CA MET A 7 -15.74 -12.84 -40.98
C MET A 7 -17.25 -12.67 -40.86
N PRO A 8 -18.07 -13.69 -41.22
CA PRO A 8 -19.46 -13.71 -40.83
C PRO A 8 -19.51 -13.78 -39.30
N VAL A 9 -19.91 -12.68 -38.67
CA VAL A 9 -20.11 -12.66 -37.24
C VAL A 9 -21.41 -13.43 -36.96
N HIS A 10 -21.30 -14.56 -36.27
CA HIS A 10 -22.46 -15.34 -35.88
C HIS A 10 -23.36 -14.46 -35.00
N PRO A 11 -24.68 -14.35 -35.23
CA PRO A 11 -25.56 -13.48 -34.42
C PRO A 11 -25.44 -13.78 -32.92
N GLN A 12 -25.35 -15.06 -32.56
CA GLN A 12 -25.11 -15.48 -31.17
C GLN A 12 -23.76 -14.99 -30.61
N PHE A 13 -22.74 -14.79 -31.45
CA PHE A 13 -21.48 -14.18 -31.01
C PHE A 13 -21.68 -12.70 -30.68
N MET A 14 -22.46 -11.95 -31.46
CA MET A 14 -22.78 -10.55 -31.13
C MET A 14 -23.63 -10.47 -29.86
N ASP A 15 -24.62 -11.35 -29.69
CA ASP A 15 -25.44 -11.39 -28.47
C ASP A 15 -24.59 -11.73 -27.24
N VAL A 16 -23.67 -12.69 -27.35
CA VAL A 16 -22.72 -13.05 -26.29
C VAL A 16 -21.73 -11.90 -26.05
N PHE A 17 -21.22 -11.27 -27.09
CA PHE A 17 -20.30 -10.14 -27.00
C PHE A 17 -20.96 -8.93 -26.34
N GLU A 18 -22.16 -8.55 -26.75
CA GLU A 18 -22.95 -7.48 -26.14
C GLU A 18 -23.31 -7.81 -24.68
N THR A 19 -23.63 -9.07 -24.38
CA THR A 19 -23.85 -9.53 -23.00
C THR A 19 -22.57 -9.43 -22.16
N PHE A 20 -21.41 -9.82 -22.69
CA PHE A 20 -20.10 -9.66 -22.03
C PHE A 20 -19.70 -8.19 -21.89
N MET A 21 -20.12 -7.36 -22.84
CA MET A 21 -19.83 -5.93 -22.88
C MET A 21 -20.86 -5.09 -22.10
N ASN A 22 -21.90 -5.72 -21.55
CA ASN A 22 -22.84 -5.09 -20.62
C ASN A 22 -22.11 -4.70 -19.33
N GLU A 23 -22.29 -3.46 -18.90
CA GLU A 23 -21.71 -2.92 -17.66
C GLU A 23 -22.06 -3.76 -16.42
N GLU A 24 -23.24 -4.38 -16.36
CA GLU A 24 -23.62 -5.27 -15.26
C GLU A 24 -22.72 -6.52 -15.20
N GLN A 25 -22.45 -7.14 -16.35
CA GLN A 25 -21.55 -8.31 -16.41
C GLN A 25 -20.10 -7.92 -16.14
N LYS A 26 -19.65 -6.76 -16.61
CA LYS A 26 -18.32 -6.23 -16.27
C LYS A 26 -18.17 -6.02 -14.77
N SER A 27 -19.17 -5.44 -14.10
CA SER A 27 -19.14 -5.21 -12.65
C SER A 27 -19.06 -6.53 -11.87
N LYS A 28 -19.81 -7.55 -12.30
CA LYS A 28 -19.75 -8.90 -11.73
C LYS A 28 -18.38 -9.57 -11.89
N ILE A 29 -17.82 -9.53 -13.10
CA ILE A 29 -16.48 -10.09 -13.39
C ILE A 29 -15.42 -9.38 -12.54
N ARG A 30 -15.46 -8.04 -12.46
CA ARG A 30 -14.51 -7.26 -11.66
C ARG A 30 -14.62 -7.59 -10.17
N ALA A 31 -15.83 -7.70 -9.62
CA ALA A 31 -16.02 -8.10 -8.22
C ALA A 31 -15.45 -9.50 -7.93
N ASN A 32 -15.66 -10.45 -8.83
CA ASN A 32 -15.08 -11.79 -8.71
C ASN A 32 -13.54 -11.76 -8.78
N ASN A 33 -12.95 -10.98 -9.70
CA ASN A 33 -11.50 -10.84 -9.80
C ASN A 33 -10.90 -10.23 -8.51
N VAL A 34 -11.56 -9.22 -7.92
CA VAL A 34 -11.12 -8.64 -6.64
C VAL A 34 -11.18 -9.68 -5.53
N ARG A 35 -12.22 -10.51 -5.49
CA ARG A 35 -12.30 -11.63 -4.54
C ARG A 35 -11.13 -12.61 -4.73
N GLN A 36 -10.85 -13.05 -5.96
CA GLN A 36 -9.74 -13.97 -6.24
C GLN A 36 -8.38 -13.38 -5.84
N TYR A 37 -8.18 -12.08 -6.10
CA TYR A 37 -7.00 -11.36 -5.63
C TYR A 37 -6.87 -11.43 -4.11
N ILE A 38 -7.96 -11.19 -3.36
CA ILE A 38 -7.96 -11.27 -1.89
C ILE A 38 -7.78 -12.70 -1.38
N GLU A 39 -8.32 -13.72 -2.07
CA GLU A 39 -8.02 -15.13 -1.76
C GLU A 39 -6.51 -15.39 -1.81
N GLY A 40 -5.82 -14.89 -2.85
CA GLY A 40 -4.37 -14.96 -2.96
C GLY A 40 -3.61 -14.18 -1.87
N ILE A 41 -4.09 -12.98 -1.51
CA ILE A 41 -3.52 -12.19 -0.41
C ILE A 41 -3.62 -12.93 0.93
N ILE A 42 -4.74 -13.59 1.22
CA ILE A 42 -4.89 -14.36 2.47
C ILE A 42 -3.91 -15.53 2.49
N ASP A 43 -3.82 -16.28 1.40
CA ASP A 43 -2.92 -17.43 1.32
C ASP A 43 -1.44 -17.03 1.37
N LEU A 44 -1.09 -15.85 0.86
CA LEU A 44 0.29 -15.33 0.89
C LEU A 44 0.67 -14.70 2.24
N LEU A 45 -0.21 -13.86 2.80
CA LEU A 45 0.15 -12.96 3.92
C LEU A 45 -0.47 -13.34 5.27
N LEU A 46 -1.49 -14.21 5.30
CA LEU A 46 -2.22 -14.55 6.53
C LEU A 46 -2.23 -16.05 6.84
N LYS A 47 -1.56 -16.88 6.02
CA LYS A 47 -1.50 -18.34 6.23
C LYS A 47 -0.87 -18.70 7.57
N ASP A 48 0.20 -18.00 7.96
CA ASP A 48 0.89 -18.15 9.24
C ASP A 48 0.02 -17.70 10.43
N LYS A 49 -0.91 -16.76 10.22
CA LYS A 49 -1.88 -16.35 11.25
C LYS A 49 -3.04 -17.34 11.39
N VAL A 50 -3.37 -18.09 10.34
CA VAL A 50 -4.46 -19.07 10.35
C VAL A 50 -4.01 -20.43 10.87
N THR A 51 -2.87 -20.93 10.36
CA THR A 51 -2.39 -22.30 10.58
C THR A 51 -2.26 -22.72 12.05
N PRO A 52 -1.76 -21.86 12.98
CA PRO A 52 -1.62 -22.22 14.40
C PRO A 52 -2.95 -22.54 15.11
N HIS A 53 -4.08 -22.12 14.55
CA HIS A 53 -5.41 -22.32 15.14
C HIS A 53 -6.19 -23.47 14.47
N LEU A 54 -5.54 -24.21 13.57
CA LEU A 54 -6.10 -25.40 12.93
C LEU A 54 -5.83 -26.65 13.75
N LYS A 55 -6.79 -27.57 13.74
CA LYS A 55 -6.57 -28.90 14.31
C LYS A 55 -5.57 -29.68 13.44
N PRO A 56 -4.83 -30.67 13.99
CA PRO A 56 -3.97 -31.54 13.19
C PRO A 56 -4.68 -32.24 12.02
N THR A 57 -5.99 -32.45 12.13
CA THR A 57 -6.85 -33.05 11.10
C THR A 57 -7.38 -32.06 10.05
N GLU A 58 -7.11 -30.77 10.21
CA GLU A 58 -7.58 -29.69 9.33
C GLU A 58 -6.40 -29.19 8.47
N PRO A 59 -6.08 -29.81 7.32
CA PRO A 59 -5.07 -29.27 6.42
C PRO A 59 -5.52 -27.89 5.91
N TYR A 60 -4.60 -26.94 5.84
CA TYR A 60 -4.88 -25.55 5.45
C TYR A 60 -5.57 -25.44 4.09
N GLU A 61 -5.16 -26.26 3.13
CA GLU A 61 -5.70 -26.30 1.78
C GLU A 61 -7.13 -26.89 1.74
N GLY A 62 -7.51 -27.68 2.75
CA GLY A 62 -8.82 -28.35 2.83
C GLY A 62 -9.89 -27.60 3.62
N ILE A 63 -9.54 -26.52 4.32
CA ILE A 63 -10.51 -25.72 5.09
C ILE A 63 -11.20 -24.67 4.21
N ASN A 64 -12.50 -24.50 4.42
CA ASN A 64 -13.26 -23.48 3.70
C ASN A 64 -12.94 -22.06 4.17
N TRP A 65 -13.24 -21.08 3.32
CA TRP A 65 -13.02 -19.67 3.61
C TRP A 65 -13.75 -19.16 4.85
N LYS A 66 -14.95 -19.68 5.15
CA LYS A 66 -15.68 -19.31 6.37
C LYS A 66 -14.88 -19.67 7.63
N ARG A 67 -14.19 -20.82 7.63
CA ARG A 67 -13.30 -21.24 8.73
C ARG A 67 -12.05 -20.37 8.81
N LYS A 68 -11.39 -20.10 7.69
CA LYS A 68 -10.22 -19.19 7.62
C LYS A 68 -10.59 -17.79 8.16
N LEU A 69 -11.69 -17.20 7.70
CA LEU A 69 -12.16 -15.87 8.14
C LEU A 69 -12.55 -15.82 9.61
N LYS A 70 -13.14 -16.91 10.14
CA LYS A 70 -13.44 -16.99 11.57
C LYS A 70 -12.17 -16.88 12.41
N ILE A 71 -11.11 -17.60 12.02
CA ILE A 71 -9.82 -17.57 12.70
C ILE A 71 -9.18 -16.18 12.61
N ILE A 72 -9.15 -15.57 11.42
CA ILE A 72 -8.61 -14.21 11.24
C ILE A 72 -9.35 -13.22 12.14
N ARG A 73 -10.69 -13.30 12.22
CA ARG A 73 -11.49 -12.43 13.08
C ARG A 73 -11.19 -12.62 14.56
N GLU A 74 -11.07 -13.86 15.02
CA GLU A 74 -10.92 -14.21 16.44
C GLU A 74 -9.49 -14.04 16.96
N HIS A 75 -8.48 -14.22 16.11
CA HIS A 75 -7.10 -14.35 16.52
C HIS A 75 -6.11 -13.37 15.87
N TYR A 76 -6.55 -12.59 14.88
CA TYR A 76 -5.68 -11.62 14.21
C TYR A 76 -6.27 -10.20 14.22
N ASP A 77 -7.30 -9.94 13.42
CA ASP A 77 -7.99 -8.65 13.41
C ASP A 77 -9.40 -8.77 12.84
N ALA A 78 -10.38 -8.28 13.60
CA ALA A 78 -11.78 -8.31 13.20
C ALA A 78 -12.09 -7.38 12.03
N GLY A 79 -11.47 -6.19 11.97
CA GLY A 79 -11.70 -5.22 10.91
C GLY A 79 -11.22 -5.73 9.55
N ILE A 80 -10.03 -6.35 9.50
CA ILE A 80 -9.50 -7.02 8.30
C ILE A 80 -10.42 -8.17 7.89
N ALA A 81 -10.85 -9.01 8.85
CA ALA A 81 -11.76 -10.11 8.56
C ALA A 81 -13.12 -9.63 8.00
N ASP A 82 -13.65 -8.53 8.51
CA ASP A 82 -14.93 -7.96 8.08
C ASP A 82 -14.82 -7.34 6.67
N LYS A 83 -13.71 -6.66 6.36
CA LYS A 83 -13.41 -6.18 4.99
C LYS A 83 -13.34 -7.36 4.01
N ILE A 84 -12.59 -8.41 4.36
CA ILE A 84 -12.49 -9.60 3.50
C ILE A 84 -13.86 -10.27 3.33
N GLN A 85 -14.65 -10.38 4.41
CA GLN A 85 -15.99 -10.96 4.33
C GLN A 85 -16.91 -10.18 3.40
N PHE A 86 -16.85 -8.85 3.44
CA PHE A 86 -17.61 -8.00 2.52
C PHE A 86 -17.20 -8.26 1.06
N ILE A 87 -15.90 -8.29 0.77
CA ILE A 87 -15.38 -8.59 -0.58
C ILE A 87 -15.85 -9.97 -1.06
N PHE A 88 -15.84 -10.97 -0.17
CA PHE A 88 -16.25 -12.34 -0.52
C PHE A 88 -17.74 -12.43 -0.81
N LYS A 89 -18.57 -11.66 -0.09
CA LYS A 89 -20.00 -11.55 -0.35
C LYS A 89 -20.22 -10.98 -1.76
N VAL A 90 -19.68 -9.79 -2.05
CA VAL A 90 -19.89 -9.11 -3.34
C VAL A 90 -19.29 -9.91 -4.51
N GLY A 91 -18.08 -10.47 -4.34
CA GLY A 91 -17.48 -11.32 -5.37
C GLY A 91 -18.20 -12.66 -5.56
N GLY A 92 -18.82 -13.20 -4.51
CA GLY A 92 -19.74 -14.34 -4.59
C GLY A 92 -20.97 -14.01 -5.44
N ASP A 93 -21.60 -12.86 -5.20
CA ASP A 93 -22.71 -12.37 -6.01
C ASP A 93 -22.30 -12.16 -7.48
N GLY A 94 -21.08 -11.68 -7.72
CA GLY A 94 -20.48 -11.58 -9.06
C GLY A 94 -20.25 -12.92 -9.75
N SER A 95 -20.08 -14.02 -9.00
CA SER A 95 -19.84 -15.36 -9.55
C SER A 95 -21.11 -16.11 -9.96
N HIS A 96 -22.27 -15.72 -9.43
CA HIS A 96 -23.55 -16.38 -9.70
C HIS A 96 -24.28 -15.70 -10.87
N PHE A 97 -24.87 -16.50 -11.77
CA PHE A 97 -25.61 -15.97 -12.93
C PHE A 97 -26.73 -15.00 -12.51
N SER A 98 -27.47 -15.32 -11.44
CA SER A 98 -28.55 -14.50 -10.87
C SER A 98 -28.10 -13.42 -9.89
N GLY A 99 -26.81 -13.35 -9.55
CA GLY A 99 -26.31 -12.34 -8.63
C GLY A 99 -26.19 -10.97 -9.30
N GLN A 100 -26.34 -9.92 -8.50
CA GLN A 100 -26.25 -8.53 -8.94
C GLN A 100 -25.15 -7.82 -8.15
N VAL A 101 -24.35 -7.03 -8.83
CA VAL A 101 -23.29 -6.21 -8.23
C VAL A 101 -23.56 -4.77 -8.64
N THR A 102 -23.85 -3.93 -7.67
CA THR A 102 -24.03 -2.49 -7.92
C THR A 102 -22.68 -1.80 -8.07
N ASP A 103 -22.66 -0.64 -8.73
CA ASP A 103 -21.44 0.17 -8.84
C ASP A 103 -20.92 0.65 -7.48
N ASP A 104 -21.81 0.86 -6.50
CA ASP A 104 -21.43 1.19 -5.13
C ASP A 104 -20.74 0.02 -4.42
N ASP A 105 -21.30 -1.20 -4.56
CA ASP A 105 -20.69 -2.41 -4.02
C ASP A 105 -19.31 -2.66 -4.64
N LEU A 106 -19.20 -2.52 -5.97
CA LEU A 106 -17.93 -2.70 -6.67
C LEU A 106 -16.90 -1.66 -6.23
N ARG A 107 -17.28 -0.38 -6.12
CA ARG A 107 -16.39 0.69 -5.65
C ARG A 107 -15.89 0.39 -4.24
N LYS A 108 -16.79 0.06 -3.31
CA LYS A 108 -16.44 -0.29 -1.92
C LYS A 108 -15.54 -1.53 -1.84
N THR A 109 -15.80 -2.53 -2.68
CA THR A 109 -14.97 -3.75 -2.77
C THR A 109 -13.55 -3.41 -3.21
N ILE A 110 -13.40 -2.60 -4.26
CA ILE A 110 -12.09 -2.16 -4.75
C ILE A 110 -11.37 -1.30 -3.69
N GLU A 111 -12.07 -0.37 -3.05
CA GLU A 111 -11.52 0.48 -1.99
C GLU A 111 -11.00 -0.37 -0.83
N GLN A 112 -11.81 -1.29 -0.31
CA GLN A 112 -11.38 -2.19 0.76
C GLN A 112 -10.21 -3.08 0.33
N ALA A 113 -10.26 -3.66 -0.87
CA ALA A 113 -9.18 -4.49 -1.38
C ALA A 113 -7.86 -3.73 -1.52
N SER A 114 -7.94 -2.44 -1.89
CA SER A 114 -6.75 -1.58 -2.02
C SER A 114 -6.06 -1.30 -0.68
N HIS A 115 -6.80 -1.39 0.42
CA HIS A 115 -6.29 -1.08 1.77
C HIS A 115 -5.98 -2.31 2.63
N ILE A 116 -6.40 -3.53 2.25
CA ILE A 116 -6.17 -4.74 3.07
C ILE A 116 -4.67 -4.96 3.35
N VAL A 117 -3.82 -4.81 2.34
CA VAL A 117 -2.37 -5.02 2.53
C VAL A 117 -1.78 -3.94 3.44
N GLU A 118 -2.25 -2.69 3.33
CA GLU A 118 -1.84 -1.60 4.23
C GLU A 118 -2.32 -1.85 5.67
N ASP A 119 -3.54 -2.36 5.86
CA ASP A 119 -4.06 -2.76 7.17
C ASP A 119 -3.20 -3.85 7.82
N ILE A 120 -2.79 -4.86 7.03
CA ILE A 120 -1.88 -5.91 7.50
C ILE A 120 -0.51 -5.29 7.85
N PHE A 121 -0.01 -4.33 7.06
CA PHE A 121 1.21 -3.59 7.37
C PHE A 121 1.12 -2.81 8.68
N ILE A 122 -0.03 -2.20 8.96
CA ILE A 122 -0.28 -1.52 10.24
C ILE A 122 -0.20 -2.53 11.39
N LYS A 123 -0.79 -3.72 11.23
CA LYS A 123 -0.71 -4.79 12.25
C LYS A 123 0.69 -5.32 12.47
N TYR A 124 1.48 -5.45 11.42
CA TYR A 124 2.90 -5.78 11.52
C TYR A 124 3.60 -4.81 12.50
N PHE A 125 3.46 -3.50 12.30
CA PHE A 125 4.12 -2.50 13.16
C PHE A 125 3.51 -2.33 14.56
N LEU A 126 2.30 -2.86 14.79
CA LEU A 126 1.67 -2.88 16.11
C LEU A 126 2.04 -4.14 16.91
N SER A 127 2.71 -5.12 16.29
CA SER A 127 3.26 -6.24 17.03
C SER A 127 4.37 -5.77 17.98
N PRO A 128 4.48 -6.34 19.19
CA PRO A 128 5.54 -5.99 20.14
C PRO A 128 6.96 -6.13 19.57
N GLU A 129 7.15 -7.08 18.65
CA GLU A 129 8.43 -7.42 18.05
C GLU A 129 8.88 -6.40 16.99
N HIS A 130 7.92 -5.76 16.31
CA HIS A 130 8.19 -4.93 15.13
C HIS A 130 7.75 -3.48 15.29
N LYS A 131 7.77 -2.94 16.51
CA LYS A 131 7.36 -1.55 16.78
C LYS A 131 8.03 -0.55 15.84
N PHE A 132 7.24 0.33 15.22
CA PHE A 132 7.77 1.30 14.24
C PHE A 132 8.86 2.19 14.82
N GLY A 133 10.05 2.14 14.22
CA GLY A 133 11.25 2.87 14.67
C GLY A 133 12.22 2.06 15.52
N SER A 134 11.88 0.82 15.90
CA SER A 134 12.79 -0.08 16.63
C SER A 134 13.72 -0.90 15.72
N GLU A 135 13.37 -1.02 14.44
CA GLU A 135 14.08 -1.83 13.44
C GLU A 135 14.65 -0.96 12.33
N ASN A 136 15.77 -1.37 11.71
CA ASN A 136 16.39 -0.62 10.60
C ASN A 136 15.52 -0.58 9.32
N ILE A 137 14.40 -1.29 9.29
CA ILE A 137 13.52 -1.44 8.13
C ILE A 137 12.67 -0.20 7.83
N PHE A 138 12.59 0.80 8.72
CA PHE A 138 11.82 2.03 8.42
C PHE A 138 12.44 2.85 7.26
N THR A 139 13.73 2.64 6.97
CA THR A 139 14.38 3.23 5.79
C THR A 139 13.84 2.59 4.51
N ILE A 140 13.71 1.25 4.51
CA ILE A 140 13.08 0.46 3.43
C ILE A 140 11.60 0.84 3.28
N PHE A 141 10.87 1.00 4.40
CA PHE A 141 9.49 1.48 4.41
C PHE A 141 9.33 2.83 3.69
N SER A 142 10.33 3.70 3.75
CA SER A 142 10.30 5.01 3.09
C SER A 142 10.33 4.94 1.56
N MET A 143 10.52 3.75 0.98
CA MET A 143 10.44 3.49 -0.46
C MET A 143 9.03 3.21 -0.96
N LEU A 144 8.10 2.83 -0.07
CA LEU A 144 6.72 2.60 -0.46
C LEU A 144 6.15 3.84 -1.17
N PRO A 145 5.21 3.66 -2.11
CA PRO A 145 4.50 4.77 -2.71
C PRO A 145 3.97 5.76 -1.66
N LEU A 146 4.02 7.06 -1.94
CA LEU A 146 3.70 8.11 -0.96
C LEU A 146 2.31 7.93 -0.34
N HIS A 147 1.32 7.56 -1.15
CA HIS A 147 -0.04 7.36 -0.68
C HIS A 147 -0.13 6.21 0.34
N ASN A 148 0.55 5.09 0.07
CA ASN A 148 0.58 3.93 0.96
C ASN A 148 1.23 4.29 2.30
N ARG A 149 2.36 5.00 2.24
CA ARG A 149 3.05 5.47 3.45
C ARG A 149 2.17 6.36 4.30
N ILE A 150 1.48 7.31 3.68
CA ILE A 150 0.61 8.24 4.40
C ILE A 150 -0.52 7.46 5.08
N TYR A 151 -1.21 6.57 4.35
CA TYR A 151 -2.30 5.77 4.92
C TYR A 151 -1.83 4.92 6.10
N ILE A 152 -0.73 4.18 5.93
CA ILE A 152 -0.18 3.31 6.98
C ILE A 152 0.20 4.14 8.20
N LEU A 153 0.98 5.21 8.03
CA LEU A 153 1.46 6.04 9.13
C LEU A 153 0.34 6.80 9.84
N GLU A 154 -0.68 7.28 9.12
CA GLU A 154 -1.84 7.92 9.73
C GLU A 154 -2.61 6.95 10.64
N ASN A 155 -2.87 5.75 10.16
CA ASN A 155 -3.63 4.75 10.91
C ASN A 155 -2.81 4.09 12.02
N LEU A 156 -1.49 4.02 11.85
CA LEU A 156 -0.57 3.62 12.90
C LEU A 156 -0.53 4.69 14.00
N TYR A 157 -0.41 5.98 13.66
CA TYR A 157 -0.38 7.08 14.63
C TYR A 157 -1.65 7.18 15.50
N LYS A 158 -2.80 6.79 14.96
CA LYS A 158 -4.07 6.72 15.71
C LYS A 158 -4.04 5.67 16.82
N GLN A 159 -3.28 4.59 16.64
CA GLN A 159 -3.22 3.46 17.55
C GLN A 159 -2.00 3.55 18.48
N GLU A 160 -0.86 3.97 17.95
CA GLU A 160 0.38 4.15 18.68
C GLU A 160 1.04 5.50 18.31
N LYS A 161 1.15 6.38 19.30
CA LYS A 161 1.86 7.65 19.13
C LYS A 161 3.33 7.47 19.47
N ASN A 162 4.22 7.69 18.50
CA ASN A 162 5.65 7.73 18.73
C ASN A 162 6.35 8.77 17.83
N GLN A 163 7.54 9.22 18.25
CA GLN A 163 8.31 10.24 17.55
C GLN A 163 8.74 9.82 16.13
N PHE A 164 9.03 8.53 15.89
CA PHE A 164 9.46 8.03 14.58
C PHE A 164 8.34 8.10 13.53
N ILE A 165 7.11 7.81 13.93
CA ILE A 165 5.91 7.97 13.08
C ILE A 165 5.73 9.44 12.74
N VAL A 166 5.88 10.34 13.72
CA VAL A 166 5.76 11.79 13.50
C VAL A 166 6.82 12.32 12.53
N ASP A 167 8.08 11.90 12.65
CA ASP A 167 9.15 12.24 11.67
C ASP A 167 8.74 11.81 10.26
N ARG A 168 8.40 10.54 10.07
CA ARG A 168 8.15 9.97 8.74
C ARG A 168 6.87 10.50 8.11
N LEU A 169 5.82 10.67 8.90
CA LEU A 169 4.54 11.17 8.42
C LEU A 169 4.60 12.65 8.06
N SER A 170 5.28 13.48 8.85
CA SER A 170 5.47 14.90 8.52
C SER A 170 6.24 15.09 7.20
N LEU A 171 7.26 14.25 6.96
CA LEU A 171 7.98 14.23 5.69
C LEU A 171 7.14 13.71 4.53
N ALA A 172 6.33 12.67 4.75
CA ALA A 172 5.45 12.13 3.72
C ALA A 172 4.41 13.16 3.27
N TYR A 173 3.80 13.89 4.22
CA TYR A 173 2.89 14.99 3.91
C TYR A 173 3.54 16.10 3.11
N LEU A 174 4.76 16.53 3.47
CA LEU A 174 5.45 17.56 2.70
C LEU A 174 5.71 17.09 1.27
N LYS A 175 6.18 15.85 1.09
CA LYS A 175 6.46 15.29 -0.23
C LYS A 175 5.20 15.07 -1.08
N SER A 176 4.03 14.92 -0.46
CA SER A 176 2.74 14.94 -1.13
C SER A 176 2.17 16.35 -1.33
N GLY A 177 2.96 17.40 -1.09
CA GLY A 177 2.55 18.81 -1.25
C GLY A 177 1.64 19.35 -0.14
N ASN A 178 1.50 18.65 0.99
CA ASN A 178 0.60 19.02 2.08
C ASN A 178 1.36 19.54 3.31
N GLN A 179 2.05 20.66 3.15
CA GLN A 179 2.86 21.30 4.20
C GLN A 179 2.02 21.68 5.42
N GLU A 180 0.80 22.17 5.22
CA GLU A 180 -0.09 22.56 6.31
C GLU A 180 -0.42 21.37 7.23
N LYS A 181 -0.68 20.19 6.64
CA LYS A 181 -0.94 18.96 7.41
C LYS A 181 0.31 18.48 8.15
N ALA A 182 1.50 18.66 7.57
CA ALA A 182 2.77 18.37 8.24
C ALA A 182 2.97 19.26 9.48
N THR A 183 2.76 20.57 9.35
CA THR A 183 2.87 21.53 10.48
C THR A 183 1.85 21.22 11.57
N ARG A 184 0.57 21.00 11.20
CA ARG A 184 -0.50 20.65 12.14
C ARG A 184 -0.19 19.36 12.91
N LEU A 185 0.39 18.35 12.25
CA LEU A 185 0.84 17.12 12.92
C LEU A 185 1.90 17.41 13.98
N LEU A 186 2.93 18.21 13.66
CA LEU A 186 4.01 18.53 14.60
C LEU A 186 3.50 19.35 15.79
N GLU A 187 2.63 20.31 15.57
CA GLU A 187 2.00 21.07 16.65
C GLU A 187 1.15 20.20 17.57
N ALA A 188 0.36 19.28 16.98
CA ALA A 188 -0.45 18.34 17.74
C ALA A 188 0.43 17.35 18.54
N ALA A 189 1.45 16.78 17.91
CA ALA A 189 2.38 15.87 18.57
C ALA A 189 3.15 16.53 19.72
N PHE A 190 3.54 17.80 19.57
CA PHE A 190 4.20 18.57 20.63
C PHE A 190 3.25 18.84 21.80
N ARG A 191 2.02 19.32 21.51
CA ARG A 191 0.99 19.55 22.54
C ARG A 191 0.66 18.27 23.31
N ASP A 192 0.59 17.15 22.59
CA ASP A 192 0.31 15.82 23.16
C ASP A 192 1.55 15.19 23.83
N LYS A 193 2.70 15.89 23.86
CA LYS A 193 3.98 15.45 24.45
C LYS A 193 4.55 14.17 23.83
N VAL A 194 4.23 13.89 22.56
CA VAL A 194 4.81 12.79 21.79
C VAL A 194 6.23 13.15 21.31
N ILE A 195 6.47 14.44 21.10
CA ILE A 195 7.76 15.02 20.71
C ILE A 195 8.07 16.22 21.61
N ASP A 196 9.34 16.56 21.75
CA ASP A 196 9.77 17.77 22.46
C ASP A 196 9.89 18.99 21.53
N GLU A 197 10.14 20.16 22.13
CA GLU A 197 10.27 21.43 21.41
C GLU A 197 11.46 21.44 20.46
N ASN A 198 12.57 20.82 20.87
CA ASN A 198 13.78 20.75 20.06
C ASN A 198 13.53 19.94 18.78
N PHE A 199 12.92 18.77 18.91
CA PHE A 199 12.50 17.92 17.81
C PHE A 199 11.55 18.67 16.87
N LYS A 200 10.52 19.32 17.41
CA LYS A 200 9.58 20.12 16.62
C LYS A 200 10.31 21.18 15.80
N ASN A 201 11.19 21.97 16.43
CA ASN A 201 11.90 23.07 15.77
C ASN A 201 12.86 22.57 14.69
N ILE A 202 13.62 21.50 14.97
CA ILE A 202 14.48 20.83 13.98
C ILE A 202 13.65 20.34 12.80
N GLN A 203 12.50 19.71 13.06
CA GLN A 203 11.67 19.16 12.00
C GLN A 203 11.03 20.27 11.16
N LEU A 204 10.53 21.34 11.75
CA LEU A 204 9.99 22.49 11.00
C LEU A 204 11.06 23.13 10.11
N GLN A 205 12.29 23.30 10.62
CA GLN A 205 13.40 23.79 9.82
C GLN A 205 13.73 22.84 8.65
N LYS A 206 13.78 21.53 8.92
CA LYS A 206 14.00 20.50 7.89
C LYS A 206 12.91 20.54 6.81
N LEU A 207 11.65 20.70 7.20
CA LEU A 207 10.53 20.82 6.26
C LEU A 207 10.64 22.08 5.41
N HIS A 208 10.96 23.23 6.01
CA HIS A 208 11.16 24.49 5.28
C HIS A 208 12.32 24.39 4.28
N THR A 209 13.49 23.93 4.73
CA THR A 209 14.65 23.74 3.85
C THR A 209 14.33 22.79 2.71
N LEU A 210 13.61 21.69 2.97
CA LEU A 210 13.26 20.74 1.93
C LEU A 210 12.24 21.34 0.95
N ASP A 211 11.22 22.05 1.43
CA ASP A 211 10.16 22.66 0.62
C ASP A 211 10.72 23.66 -0.41
N GLU A 212 11.56 24.60 0.05
CA GLU A 212 12.20 25.61 -0.79
C GLU A 212 13.10 25.01 -1.88
N ASN A 213 13.63 23.81 -1.61
CA ASN A 213 14.63 23.18 -2.45
C ASN A 213 14.09 21.96 -3.21
N LEU A 214 12.86 21.51 -2.95
CA LEU A 214 12.34 20.25 -3.49
C LEU A 214 12.28 20.27 -5.01
N LYS A 215 11.76 21.37 -5.58
CA LYS A 215 11.67 21.56 -7.03
C LYS A 215 13.06 21.53 -7.67
N LYS A 216 13.99 22.28 -7.09
CA LYS A 216 15.39 22.33 -7.53
C LYS A 216 16.07 20.96 -7.40
N LEU A 217 15.84 20.23 -6.32
CA LEU A 217 16.33 18.86 -6.12
C LEU A 217 15.83 17.92 -7.22
N TYR A 218 14.54 18.01 -7.56
CA TYR A 218 13.97 17.21 -8.66
C TYR A 218 14.54 17.62 -10.02
N GLU A 219 14.74 18.91 -10.28
CA GLU A 219 15.36 19.39 -11.53
C GLU A 219 16.82 18.92 -11.66
N ILE A 220 17.64 19.05 -10.61
CA ILE A 220 19.06 18.67 -10.67
C ILE A 220 19.24 17.16 -10.76
N ASN A 221 18.28 16.39 -10.23
CA ASN A 221 18.25 14.93 -10.33
C ASN A 221 17.32 14.43 -11.43
N ALA A 222 16.88 15.28 -12.37
CA ALA A 222 15.99 14.85 -13.47
C ALA A 222 16.67 13.79 -14.37
N ASP A 223 17.96 13.99 -14.66
CA ASP A 223 18.77 13.05 -15.46
C ASP A 223 19.39 11.92 -14.62
N TYR A 224 19.10 11.86 -13.32
CA TYR A 224 19.56 10.75 -12.47
C TYR A 224 19.13 9.41 -13.05
N GLU A 225 18.01 9.33 -13.78
CA GLU A 225 17.56 8.14 -14.53
C GLU A 225 18.57 7.57 -15.52
N HIS A 226 19.49 8.38 -16.05
CA HIS A 226 20.42 7.99 -17.12
C HIS A 226 21.87 7.83 -16.63
N ASP A 227 22.21 8.33 -15.43
CA ASP A 227 23.54 8.24 -14.83
C ASP A 227 23.42 8.07 -13.30
N SER A 228 23.48 6.82 -12.84
CA SER A 228 23.01 6.39 -11.51
C SER A 228 24.07 6.39 -10.41
N GLU A 229 25.31 6.81 -10.70
CA GLU A 229 26.39 6.62 -9.73
C GLU A 229 26.22 7.48 -8.46
N TYR A 230 25.60 8.67 -8.53
CA TYR A 230 25.39 9.53 -7.34
C TYR A 230 24.16 10.45 -7.44
N SER A 231 23.34 10.52 -6.38
CA SER A 231 22.29 11.56 -6.26
C SER A 231 22.93 12.91 -5.92
N LYS A 232 22.60 13.97 -6.66
CA LYS A 232 23.10 15.32 -6.39
C LYS A 232 22.37 15.92 -5.20
N ALA A 233 23.13 16.27 -4.17
CA ALA A 233 22.64 16.95 -2.97
C ALA A 233 22.79 18.47 -3.09
N ILE A 234 21.92 19.22 -2.41
CA ILE A 234 22.05 20.67 -2.27
C ILE A 234 22.69 20.97 -0.92
N ILE A 235 23.72 21.82 -0.87
CA ILE A 235 24.25 22.34 0.40
C ILE A 235 23.58 23.68 0.66
N LEU A 236 22.88 23.81 1.79
CA LEU A 236 22.23 25.07 2.20
C LEU A 236 22.50 25.32 3.68
N ASP A 237 23.04 26.49 4.02
CA ASP A 237 23.42 26.88 5.39
C ASP A 237 24.26 25.83 6.14
N GLY A 238 25.21 25.19 5.43
CA GLY A 238 26.07 24.13 5.98
C GLY A 238 25.37 22.78 6.17
N ARG A 239 24.14 22.61 5.68
CA ARG A 239 23.37 21.36 5.73
C ARG A 239 23.33 20.69 4.37
N LEU A 240 23.43 19.36 4.37
CA LEU A 240 23.28 18.55 3.17
C LEU A 240 21.80 18.19 2.98
N VAL A 241 21.17 18.74 1.95
CA VAL A 241 19.82 18.40 1.53
C VAL A 241 19.92 17.29 0.50
N VAL A 242 19.66 16.07 0.97
CA VAL A 242 19.55 14.86 0.15
C VAL A 242 18.08 14.50 0.01
N GLY A 243 17.63 14.39 -1.23
CA GLY A 243 16.34 13.79 -1.56
C GLY A 243 16.62 12.55 -2.40
N LEU A 244 16.45 11.36 -1.83
CA LEU A 244 16.19 10.21 -2.68
C LEU A 244 14.85 10.48 -3.39
N PRO A 245 14.76 10.29 -4.72
CA PRO A 245 13.49 10.39 -5.43
C PRO A 245 12.49 9.48 -4.71
N THR A 246 11.43 10.07 -4.19
CA THR A 246 10.36 9.28 -3.60
C THR A 246 9.50 8.74 -4.71
N SER A 247 9.45 7.41 -4.80
CA SER A 247 8.57 6.61 -5.66
C SER A 247 7.27 7.37 -5.98
N LYS A 248 7.29 8.05 -7.13
CA LYS A 248 6.12 8.56 -7.85
C LYS A 248 5.57 7.50 -8.81
N ASP A 249 6.37 6.48 -9.16
CA ASP A 249 5.96 5.37 -10.01
C ASP A 249 6.73 4.05 -9.76
N VAL A 250 6.40 3.03 -10.57
CA VAL A 250 6.96 1.68 -10.58
C VAL A 250 8.41 1.62 -11.11
N PHE A 251 8.89 2.62 -11.85
CA PHE A 251 10.29 2.68 -12.31
C PHE A 251 11.22 3.16 -11.19
N GLU A 252 10.76 4.10 -10.36
CA GLU A 252 11.46 4.49 -9.12
C GLU A 252 11.48 3.35 -8.09
N THR A 253 10.52 2.43 -8.15
CA THR A 253 10.43 1.23 -7.31
C THR A 253 11.54 0.21 -7.59
N ALA A 254 11.77 -0.13 -8.87
CA ALA A 254 12.86 -1.04 -9.26
C ALA A 254 14.23 -0.50 -8.83
N ARG A 255 14.38 0.83 -8.89
CA ARG A 255 15.57 1.54 -8.47
C ARG A 255 15.74 1.60 -6.95
N ALA A 256 14.64 1.73 -6.21
CA ALA A 256 14.65 1.65 -4.76
C ALA A 256 15.15 0.26 -4.30
N VAL A 257 14.75 -0.81 -5.00
CA VAL A 257 15.29 -2.17 -4.78
C VAL A 257 16.80 -2.23 -5.04
N GLU A 258 17.33 -1.50 -6.03
CA GLU A 258 18.77 -1.43 -6.31
C GLU A 258 19.55 -0.65 -5.23
N VAL A 259 19.05 0.50 -4.80
CA VAL A 259 19.67 1.32 -3.73
C VAL A 259 19.79 0.55 -2.43
N PHE A 260 18.82 -0.33 -2.14
CA PHE A 260 18.80 -1.17 -0.96
C PHE A 260 19.16 -2.62 -1.26
N LYS A 261 19.81 -2.89 -2.39
CA LYS A 261 20.18 -4.26 -2.80
C LYS A 261 20.98 -4.98 -1.71
N ASN A 262 21.95 -4.29 -1.10
CA ASN A 262 22.74 -4.88 0.00
C ASN A 262 21.85 -5.28 1.18
N TRP A 263 20.86 -4.44 1.54
CA TRP A 263 19.90 -4.81 2.59
C TRP A 263 19.01 -5.97 2.14
N PHE A 264 18.58 -6.02 0.89
CA PHE A 264 17.86 -7.16 0.35
C PHE A 264 18.70 -8.45 0.36
N ASP A 265 19.99 -8.37 0.08
CA ASP A 265 20.87 -9.53 0.00
C ASP A 265 21.29 -10.03 1.40
N GLU A 266 21.47 -9.13 2.37
CA GLU A 266 22.04 -9.44 3.68
C GLU A 266 21.01 -9.52 4.83
N ASP A 267 19.91 -8.76 4.73
CA ASP A 267 18.98 -8.54 5.84
C ASP A 267 17.54 -8.97 5.56
N LYS A 268 17.12 -9.20 4.30
CA LYS A 268 15.71 -9.51 3.97
C LYS A 268 15.17 -10.72 4.74
N ASP A 269 16.01 -11.74 4.94
CA ASP A 269 15.62 -13.01 5.56
C ASP A 269 15.38 -12.84 7.08
N LYS A 270 15.84 -11.72 7.67
CA LYS A 270 15.52 -11.34 9.05
C LYS A 270 14.10 -10.78 9.18
N TYR A 271 13.50 -10.32 8.06
CA TYR A 271 12.19 -9.66 8.02
C TYR A 271 11.27 -10.22 6.93
N PRO A 272 11.01 -11.54 6.89
CA PRO A 272 10.29 -12.17 5.78
C PRO A 272 8.84 -11.68 5.63
N GLU A 273 8.14 -11.39 6.73
CA GLU A 273 6.77 -10.86 6.71
C GLU A 273 6.73 -9.45 6.11
N PHE A 274 7.64 -8.56 6.56
CA PHE A 274 7.76 -7.22 6.03
C PHE A 274 8.03 -7.21 4.52
N ILE A 275 8.92 -8.09 4.04
CA ILE A 275 9.29 -8.15 2.62
C ILE A 275 8.09 -8.51 1.75
N ASN A 276 7.30 -9.50 2.16
CA ASN A 276 6.10 -9.87 1.41
C ASN A 276 5.11 -8.71 1.34
N LEU A 277 4.89 -8.02 2.46
CA LEU A 277 4.01 -6.84 2.52
C LEU A 277 4.54 -5.70 1.63
N PHE A 278 5.84 -5.44 1.71
CA PHE A 278 6.50 -4.42 0.92
C PHE A 278 6.34 -4.69 -0.57
N LEU A 279 6.68 -5.89 -1.04
CA LEU A 279 6.58 -6.25 -2.45
C LEU A 279 5.14 -6.18 -2.98
N CYS A 280 4.14 -6.56 -2.18
CA CYS A 280 2.74 -6.41 -2.55
C CYS A 280 2.34 -4.95 -2.82
N LEU A 281 2.82 -4.01 -1.99
CA LEU A 281 2.50 -2.58 -2.14
C LEU A 281 3.36 -1.85 -3.17
N MET A 282 4.56 -2.36 -3.46
CA MET A 282 5.45 -1.81 -4.49
C MET A 282 4.98 -2.13 -5.92
N ALA A 283 4.31 -3.26 -6.12
CA ALA A 283 3.86 -3.69 -7.45
C ALA A 283 2.66 -2.89 -8.02
N SER A 284 2.12 -1.91 -7.28
CA SER A 284 0.73 -1.47 -7.45
C SER A 284 0.46 0.04 -7.57
N ASP A 285 1.39 0.88 -8.05
CA ASP A 285 1.08 2.32 -8.23
C ASP A 285 1.19 2.86 -9.67
N ASN A 286 0.07 2.74 -10.41
CA ASN A 286 -0.20 3.49 -11.65
C ASN A 286 -1.47 4.35 -11.53
N ARG A 287 -1.94 4.65 -10.31
CA ARG A 287 -3.20 5.38 -10.12
C ARG A 287 -3.00 6.86 -10.46
N LYS A 288 -3.81 7.40 -11.39
CA LYS A 288 -3.87 8.85 -11.64
C LYS A 288 -4.77 9.50 -10.58
N TYR A 289 -4.24 10.50 -9.90
CA TYR A 289 -4.97 11.25 -8.88
C TYR A 289 -5.42 12.61 -9.44
N ILE A 290 -6.69 12.93 -9.18
CA ILE A 290 -7.34 14.24 -9.38
C ILE A 290 -7.26 15.00 -8.06
#